data_AF-A0A523IVW4-F1
#
_entry.id   AF-A0A523IVW4-F1
#
_cell.length_a   1.000
_cell.length_b   1.000
_cell.length_c   1.000
_cell.angle_alpha   90.00
_cell.angle_beta   90.00
_cell.angle_gamma   90.00
#
_symmetry.space_group_name_H-M   'P 1'
#
loop_
_entity.id
_entity.type
_entity.pdbx_description
1 polymer ?
#
loop_
_entity_poly.entity_id
_entity_poly.type
_entity_poly.pdbx_seq_one_letter_code
_entity_poly.pdbx_strand_id
1 'polypeptide(L)'
;MLGGFWHAWLMVDFYQTQGAALNRPEPNMMMIALGSLVIAILMAYTYPIGYKGGSAVKEGFRFGALIGLIWVLPVSLIFSGIWNLPLVAVLVDSAWHIVEQGITGIVIAMIYGTAAASSG
;
A
#
# COMPACT_ATOMS: atom_id res chain seq x y z
N MET A 1 2.38 -16.84 -9.31
CA MET A 1 2.24 -18.32 -9.26
C MET A 1 2.17 -18.85 -7.82
N LEU A 2 3.10 -18.49 -6.91
CA LEU A 2 3.07 -18.97 -5.51
C LEU A 2 1.81 -18.56 -4.72
N GLY A 3 1.38 -17.30 -4.80
CA GLY A 3 0.16 -16.85 -4.10
C GLY A 3 -1.11 -17.56 -4.59
N GLY A 4 -1.27 -17.72 -5.91
CA GLY A 4 -2.39 -18.47 -6.48
C GLY A 4 -2.43 -19.92 -6.02
N PHE A 5 -1.27 -20.59 -5.95
CA PHE A 5 -1.16 -21.94 -5.40
C PHE A 5 -1.57 -21.99 -3.92
N TRP A 6 -1.06 -21.07 -3.10
CA TRP A 6 -1.43 -20.96 -1.69
C TRP A 6 -2.95 -20.82 -1.50
N HIS A 7 -3.59 -19.89 -2.22
CA HIS A 7 -5.01 -19.60 -2.04
C HIS A 7 -5.92 -20.65 -2.67
N ALA A 8 -5.59 -21.18 -3.85
CA ALA A 8 -6.47 -22.08 -4.59
C ALA A 8 -6.31 -23.56 -4.20
N TRP A 9 -5.20 -23.95 -3.59
CA TRP A 9 -4.93 -25.35 -3.26
C TRP A 9 -4.74 -25.58 -1.76
N LEU A 10 -3.93 -24.77 -1.08
CA LEU A 10 -3.62 -25.02 0.34
C LEU A 10 -4.69 -24.48 1.29
N MET A 11 -5.30 -23.35 0.95
CA MET A 11 -6.25 -22.66 1.84
C MET A 11 -7.72 -22.82 1.43
N VAL A 12 -8.02 -23.63 0.42
CA VAL A 12 -9.37 -23.76 -0.13
C VAL A 12 -10.38 -24.22 0.93
N ASP A 13 -10.06 -25.27 1.69
CA ASP A 13 -10.94 -25.80 2.74
C ASP A 13 -11.11 -24.79 3.88
N PHE A 14 -10.03 -24.11 4.26
CA PHE A 14 -10.08 -23.05 5.26
C PHE A 14 -11.05 -21.93 4.85
N TYR A 15 -10.97 -21.43 3.62
CA TYR A 15 -11.87 -20.37 3.17
C TYR A 15 -13.34 -20.80 3.09
N GLN A 16 -13.60 -22.05 2.71
CA GLN A 16 -14.95 -22.61 2.69
C GLN A 16 -15.54 -22.70 4.10
N THR A 17 -14.76 -23.14 5.10
CA THR A 17 -15.23 -23.24 6.49
C THR A 17 -15.51 -21.88 7.15
N GLN A 18 -14.83 -20.82 6.72
CA GLN A 18 -15.01 -19.46 7.28
C GLN A 18 -16.09 -18.64 6.58
N GLY A 19 -16.80 -19.20 5.58
CA GLY A 19 -17.85 -18.47 4.86
C GLY A 19 -17.30 -17.24 4.14
N ALA A 20 -16.15 -17.35 3.49
CA ALA A 20 -15.44 -16.24 2.87
C ALA A 20 -16.21 -15.63 1.68
N ALA A 21 -17.15 -14.74 1.95
CA ALA A 21 -17.64 -13.81 0.94
C ALA A 21 -16.52 -12.80 0.64
N LEU A 22 -15.99 -12.82 -0.59
CA LEU A 22 -14.94 -11.90 -1.03
C LEU A 22 -15.39 -10.44 -0.99
N ASN A 23 -16.69 -10.19 -1.16
CA ASN A 23 -17.28 -8.86 -1.13
C ASN A 23 -18.20 -8.71 0.08
N ARG A 24 -18.04 -7.60 0.81
CA ARG A 24 -18.99 -7.16 1.84
C ARG A 24 -20.04 -6.25 1.21
N PRO A 25 -21.32 -6.32 1.62
CA PRO A 25 -22.34 -5.37 1.16
C PRO A 25 -21.99 -3.93 1.55
N GLU A 26 -21.44 -3.76 2.76
CA GLU A 26 -21.01 -2.47 3.29
C GLU A 26 -19.51 -2.50 3.63
N PRO A 27 -18.74 -1.45 3.29
CA PRO A 27 -17.35 -1.34 3.68
C PRO A 27 -17.19 -1.35 5.21
N ASN A 28 -16.24 -2.13 5.71
CA ASN A 28 -15.86 -2.05 7.11
C ASN A 28 -14.84 -0.93 7.31
N MET A 29 -15.34 0.28 7.58
CA MET A 29 -14.53 1.49 7.72
C MET A 29 -13.48 1.39 8.82
N MET A 30 -13.74 0.64 9.90
CA MET A 30 -12.77 0.43 10.98
C MET A 30 -11.56 -0.38 10.48
N MET A 31 -11.79 -1.46 9.72
CA MET A 31 -10.68 -2.24 9.15
C MET A 31 -9.90 -1.46 8.11
N ILE A 32 -10.58 -0.61 7.32
CA ILE A 32 -9.92 0.31 6.37
C ILE A 32 -9.01 1.29 7.14
N ALA A 33 -9.53 1.96 8.17
CA ALA A 33 -8.76 2.90 8.98
C ALA A 33 -7.55 2.22 9.68
N LEU A 34 -7.75 1.02 10.23
CA LEU A 34 -6.66 0.25 10.83
C LEU A 34 -5.59 -0.14 9.79
N GLY A 35 -6.00 -0.60 8.60
CA GLY A 35 -5.08 -0.89 7.50
C GLY A 35 -4.27 0.34 7.10
N SER A 36 -4.94 1.49 6.95
CA SER A 36 -4.30 2.77 6.63
C SER A 36 -3.31 3.22 7.71
N LEU A 37 -3.64 3.00 8.99
CA LEU A 37 -2.74 3.31 10.10
C LEU A 37 -1.50 2.39 10.08
N VAL A 38 -1.69 1.08 9.84
CA VAL A 38 -0.59 0.12 9.77
C VAL A 38 0.37 0.48 8.62
N ILE A 39 -0.15 0.76 7.42
CA ILE A 39 0.72 1.13 6.30
C ILE A 39 1.45 2.45 6.57
N ALA A 40 0.80 3.45 7.17
CA ALA A 40 1.44 4.72 7.53
C ALA A 40 2.58 4.51 8.54
N ILE A 41 2.38 3.67 9.57
CA ILE A 41 3.41 3.32 10.56
C ILE A 41 4.59 2.62 9.88
N LEU A 42 4.32 1.62 9.03
CA LEU A 42 5.35 0.87 8.32
C LEU A 42 6.15 1.79 7.38
N MET A 43 5.48 2.70 6.67
CA MET A 43 6.12 3.70 5.84
C MET A 43 7.00 4.64 6.66
N ALA A 44 6.51 5.14 7.79
CA ALA A 44 7.29 6.01 8.67
C ALA A 44 8.54 5.29 9.20
N TYR A 45 8.38 4.04 9.64
CA TYR A 45 9.49 3.20 10.13
C TYR A 45 10.55 2.91 9.06
N THR A 46 10.13 2.66 7.82
CA THR A 46 11.04 2.29 6.72
C THR A 46 11.64 3.48 5.98
N TYR A 47 10.98 4.65 6.00
CA TYR A 47 11.48 5.88 5.39
C TYR A 47 12.96 6.20 5.67
N PRO A 48 13.44 6.21 6.94
CA PRO A 48 14.84 6.54 7.23
C PRO A 48 15.85 5.53 6.66
N ILE A 49 15.44 4.29 6.37
CA ILE A 49 16.32 3.26 5.78
C ILE A 49 16.66 3.61 4.33
N GLY A 50 15.70 4.17 3.60
CA GLY A 50 15.86 4.58 2.19
C GLY A 50 16.32 6.03 2.01
N TYR A 51 16.22 6.85 3.06
CA TYR A 51 16.55 8.28 3.00
C TYR A 51 18.06 8.51 2.90
N LYS A 52 18.48 9.25 1.86
CA LYS A 52 19.90 9.52 1.57
C LYS A 52 20.31 10.98 1.79
N GLY A 53 19.46 11.78 2.43
CA GLY A 53 19.64 13.23 2.56
C GLY A 53 19.08 14.02 1.37
N GLY A 54 18.85 15.32 1.57
CA GLY A 54 18.36 16.24 0.53
C GLY A 54 17.01 16.87 0.85
N SER A 55 16.26 17.24 -0.18
CA SER A 55 14.93 17.85 -0.02
C SER A 55 13.93 16.84 0.56
N ALA A 56 13.39 17.14 1.74
CA ALA A 56 12.36 16.34 2.38
C ALA A 56 11.14 16.09 1.47
N VAL A 57 10.72 17.10 0.71
CA VAL A 57 9.59 16.97 -0.23
C VAL A 57 9.93 15.98 -1.36
N LYS A 58 11.12 16.11 -1.97
CA LYS A 58 11.51 15.25 -3.10
C LYS A 58 11.73 13.80 -2.67
N GLU A 59 12.49 13.59 -1.60
CA GLU A 59 12.79 12.24 -1.11
C GLU A 59 11.56 11.59 -0.47
N GLY A 60 10.73 12.37 0.24
CA GLY A 60 9.42 11.94 0.75
C GLY A 60 8.51 11.46 -0.36
N PHE A 61 8.32 12.28 -1.41
CA PHE A 61 7.48 11.91 -2.54
C PHE A 61 8.01 10.66 -3.26
N ARG A 62 9.32 10.61 -3.55
CA ARG A 62 9.95 9.47 -4.22
C ARG A 62 9.75 8.18 -3.44
N PHE A 63 9.99 8.21 -2.13
CA PHE A 63 9.79 7.05 -1.26
C PHE A 63 8.32 6.60 -1.27
N GLY A 64 7.40 7.54 -1.02
CA GLY A 64 5.98 7.24 -0.99
C GLY A 64 5.43 6.69 -2.31
N ALA A 65 5.81 7.31 -3.43
CA ALA A 65 5.47 6.89 -4.78
C ALA A 65 5.96 5.46 -5.09
N LEU A 66 7.17 5.10 -4.64
CA LEU A 66 7.70 3.74 -4.80
C LEU A 66 6.88 2.73 -4.00
N ILE A 67 6.47 3.06 -2.77
CA ILE A 67 5.61 2.19 -1.98
C ILE A 67 4.25 1.99 -2.67
N GLY A 68 3.60 3.08 -3.12
CA GLY A 68 2.34 2.99 -3.87
C GLY A 68 2.46 2.11 -5.12
N LEU A 69 3.54 2.27 -5.88
CA LEU A 69 3.82 1.47 -7.08
C LEU A 69 4.04 -0.02 -6.76
N ILE A 70 4.89 -0.32 -5.78
CA ILE A 70 5.27 -1.71 -5.42
C ILE A 70 4.09 -2.45 -4.80
N TRP A 71 3.24 -1.76 -4.04
CA TRP A 71 2.08 -2.36 -3.40
C TRP A 71 0.93 -2.58 -4.39
N VAL A 72 0.44 -1.51 -5.03
CA VAL A 72 -0.85 -1.54 -5.73
C VAL A 72 -0.73 -2.19 -7.10
N LEU A 73 0.24 -1.78 -7.93
CA LEU A 73 0.29 -2.25 -9.31
C LEU A 73 0.40 -3.78 -9.41
N PRO A 74 1.30 -4.47 -8.66
CA PRO A 74 1.36 -5.93 -8.71
C PRO A 74 0.09 -6.60 -8.19
N VAL A 75 -0.50 -6.10 -7.10
CA VAL A 75 -1.73 -6.67 -6.52
C VAL A 75 -2.90 -6.52 -7.50
N SER A 76 -3.10 -5.33 -8.05
CA SER A 76 -4.17 -5.04 -9.01
C SER A 76 -4.00 -5.83 -10.32
N LEU A 77 -2.76 -6.04 -10.79
CA LEU A 77 -2.47 -6.93 -11.92
C LEU A 77 -2.83 -8.40 -11.60
N ILE A 78 -2.45 -8.89 -10.41
CA ILE A 78 -2.80 -10.25 -9.97
C ILE A 78 -4.33 -10.40 -9.92
N PHE A 79 -5.04 -9.43 -9.35
CA PHE A 79 -6.50 -9.44 -9.30
C PHE A 79 -7.15 -9.33 -10.68
N SER A 80 -6.58 -8.59 -11.62
CA SER A 80 -7.06 -8.60 -13.01
C SER A 80 -6.88 -9.94 -13.73
N GLY A 81 -5.98 -10.79 -13.27
CA GLY A 81 -5.85 -12.17 -13.75
C GLY A 81 -6.83 -13.15 -13.09
N ILE A 82 -7.40 -12.79 -11.94
CA ILE A 82 -8.36 -13.62 -11.18
C ILE A 82 -9.80 -13.20 -11.47
N TRP A 83 -10.04 -11.90 -11.61
CA TRP A 83 -11.34 -11.28 -11.85
C TRP A 83 -11.34 -10.55 -13.18
N ASN A 84 -12.53 -10.29 -13.73
CA ASN A 84 -12.69 -9.55 -14.97
C ASN A 84 -12.49 -8.03 -14.78
N LEU A 85 -11.33 -7.61 -14.28
CA LEU A 85 -10.96 -6.22 -14.05
C LEU A 85 -10.21 -5.67 -15.28
N PRO A 86 -10.70 -4.63 -15.96
CA PRO A 86 -10.02 -4.06 -17.12
C PRO A 86 -8.64 -3.50 -16.79
N LEU A 87 -7.67 -3.70 -17.68
CA LEU A 87 -6.30 -3.19 -17.51
C LEU A 87 -6.26 -1.67 -17.29
N VAL A 88 -7.14 -0.92 -17.97
CA VAL A 88 -7.24 0.53 -17.78
C VAL A 88 -7.60 0.90 -16.33
N ALA A 89 -8.48 0.13 -15.68
CA ALA A 89 -8.85 0.36 -14.29
C ALA A 89 -7.65 0.09 -13.35
N VAL A 90 -6.91 -1.00 -13.60
CA VAL A 90 -5.67 -1.31 -12.87
C VAL A 90 -4.67 -0.16 -12.95
N LEU A 91 -4.44 0.38 -14.15
CA LEU A 91 -3.46 1.43 -14.37
C LEU A 91 -3.88 2.77 -13.72
N VAL A 92 -5.16 3.14 -13.83
CA VAL A 92 -5.69 4.37 -13.22
C VAL A 92 -5.62 4.29 -11.70
N ASP A 93 -6.03 3.17 -11.11
CA ASP A 93 -5.98 2.93 -9.67
C ASP A 93 -4.54 2.95 -9.13
N SER A 94 -3.63 2.27 -9.83
CA SER A 94 -2.21 2.28 -9.49
C SER A 94 -1.61 3.69 -9.56
N ALA A 95 -1.96 4.47 -10.59
CA ALA A 95 -1.49 5.85 -10.74
C ALA A 95 -1.99 6.74 -9.60
N TRP A 96 -3.26 6.59 -9.19
CA TRP A 96 -3.80 7.30 -8.04
C TRP A 96 -3.03 6.98 -6.76
N HIS A 97 -2.75 5.71 -6.51
CA HIS A 97 -2.04 5.30 -5.30
C HIS A 97 -0.56 5.72 -5.28
N ILE A 98 0.09 5.89 -6.43
CA ILE A 98 1.42 6.52 -6.50
C ILE A 98 1.36 7.96 -5.96
N VAL A 99 0.33 8.72 -6.35
CA VAL A 99 0.14 10.11 -5.91
C VAL A 99 -0.21 10.15 -4.42
N GLU A 100 -1.20 9.35 -4.00
CA GLU A 100 -1.65 9.27 -2.61
C GLU A 100 -0.50 8.92 -1.67
N GLN A 101 0.25 7.85 -1.97
CA GLN A 101 1.35 7.42 -1.12
C GLN A 101 2.55 8.36 -1.22
N GLY A 102 2.77 9.01 -2.38
CA GLY A 102 3.74 10.09 -2.53
C GLY A 102 3.49 11.25 -1.57
N ILE A 103 2.24 11.69 -1.44
CA ILE A 103 1.84 12.74 -0.48
C ILE A 103 2.09 12.27 0.96
N THR A 104 1.72 11.04 1.30
CA THR A 104 2.02 10.43 2.61
C THR A 104 3.52 10.45 2.92
N GLY A 105 4.36 10.11 1.94
CA GLY A 105 5.81 10.15 2.08
C GLY A 105 6.37 11.56 2.32
N ILE A 106 5.80 12.59 1.67
CA ILE A 106 6.15 14.01 1.94
C ILE A 106 5.85 14.34 3.40
N VAL A 107 4.65 13.99 3.89
CA VAL A 107 4.25 14.25 5.29
C VAL A 107 5.22 13.60 6.28
N ILE A 108 5.57 12.32 6.05
CA ILE A 108 6.56 11.61 6.87
C ILE A 108 7.91 12.34 6.84
N ALA A 109 8.41 12.69 5.66
CA ALA A 109 9.70 13.35 5.51
C ALA A 109 9.77 14.71 6.25
N MET A 110 8.68 15.49 6.21
CA MET A 110 8.58 16.76 6.93
C MET A 110 8.62 16.58 8.45
N ILE A 111 7.92 15.56 8.97
CA ILE A 111 7.94 15.23 10.40
C ILE A 111 9.37 14.87 10.84
N TYR A 112 10.06 14.01 10.09
CA TYR A 112 11.45 13.64 10.38
C TYR A 112 12.42 14.83 10.30
N GLY A 113 12.27 15.70 9.29
CA GLY A 113 13.08 16.91 9.15
C GLY A 113 12.89 17.90 10.30
N THR A 114 11.65 18.05 10.78
CA THR A 114 11.31 18.91 11.93
C THR A 114 11.86 18.34 13.24
N ALA A 115 11.74 17.03 13.45
CA ALA A 115 12.27 16.35 14.63
C ALA A 115 13.79 16.50 14.74
N ALA A 116 14.53 16.32 13.64
CA ALA A 116 15.99 16.49 13.61
C ALA A 116 16.43 17.93 13.92
N ALA A 117 15.68 18.94 13.48
CA ALA A 117 15.97 20.34 13.77
C ALA A 117 15.71 20.75 15.23
N SER A 118 14.82 20.04 15.94
CA SER A 118 14.48 20.32 17.34
C SER A 118 15.43 19.69 18.37
N SER A 119 16.31 18.80 17.94
CA SER A 119 17.25 18.04 18.79
C SER A 119 18.71 18.54 18.76
N GLY A 120 18.99 19.62 18.03
CA GLY A 120 20.33 20.25 17.92
C GLY A 120 20.33 21.65 18.49
#